data_AF-A0A218PUD4-F1
#
_entry.id   AF-A0A218PUD4-F1
#
_cell.length_a   1.000
_cell.length_b   1.000
_cell.length_c   1.000
_cell.angle_alpha   90.00
_cell.angle_beta   90.00
_cell.angle_gamma   90.00
#
_symmetry.space_group_name_H-M   'P 1'
#
loop_
_entity.id
_entity.type
_entity.pdbx_description
1 polymer ?
#
loop_
_entity_poly.entity_id
_entity_poly.type
_entity_poly.pdbx_seq_one_letter_code
_entity_poly.pdbx_strand_id
1 'polypeptide(L)'
;MLRRRPHVGRLKQNDPIRRASLFHEQDGLCFYCTSPMLVTRHRPRHPREVTLEHLISFAEGGRRGFPNEVAACNACNNRRGTTPWLLFFCLMEIERAETPPRPAKLVPSHAGATS
;
A
#
# COMPACT_ATOMS: atom_id res chain seq x y z
N MET A 1 34.24 -24.54 2.90
CA MET A 1 32.89 -25.10 3.11
C MET A 1 31.85 -24.05 2.74
N LEU A 2 31.27 -24.13 1.54
CA LEU A 2 30.18 -23.23 1.13
C LEU A 2 28.92 -23.66 1.91
N ARG A 3 28.50 -22.85 2.88
CA ARG A 3 27.21 -23.05 3.57
C ARG A 3 26.11 -22.99 2.50
N ARG A 4 25.42 -24.10 2.26
CA ARG A 4 24.24 -24.12 1.39
C ARG A 4 23.26 -23.08 1.93
N ARG A 5 22.89 -22.10 1.11
CA ARG A 5 21.85 -21.13 1.47
C ARG A 5 20.60 -21.94 1.83
N PRO A 6 19.96 -21.68 2.98
CA PRO A 6 18.74 -22.38 3.34
C PRO A 6 17.75 -22.19 2.19
N HIS A 7 17.11 -23.29 1.78
CA HIS A 7 16.09 -23.27 0.74
C HIS A 7 14.87 -22.56 1.32
N VAL A 8 14.85 -21.22 1.23
CA VAL A 8 13.71 -20.41 1.66
C VAL A 8 12.54 -20.86 0.78
N GLY A 9 11.53 -21.46 1.40
CA GLY A 9 10.34 -21.91 0.69
C GLY A 9 9.75 -20.78 -0.16
N ARG A 10 9.11 -21.13 -1.28
CA ARG A 10 8.46 -20.15 -2.16
C ARG A 10 7.51 -19.26 -1.34
N LEU A 11 7.75 -17.94 -1.34
CA LEU A 11 6.89 -16.98 -0.65
C LEU A 11 5.46 -17.02 -1.21
N LYS A 12 4.46 -16.96 -0.33
CA LYS A 12 3.03 -16.96 -0.70
C LYS A 12 2.59 -15.58 -1.18
N GLN A 13 1.66 -15.48 -2.12
CA GLN A 13 1.18 -14.20 -2.67
C GLN A 13 0.51 -13.29 -1.63
N ASN A 14 -0.34 -13.88 -0.79
CA ASN A 14 -1.07 -13.17 0.26
C ASN A 14 -0.49 -13.58 1.62
N ASP A 15 0.77 -13.26 1.85
CA ASP A 15 1.42 -13.53 3.12
C ASP A 15 0.94 -12.52 4.18
N PRO A 16 0.24 -12.96 5.24
CA PRO A 16 -0.31 -12.04 6.24
C PRO A 16 0.79 -11.30 7.02
N ILE A 17 1.96 -11.89 7.21
CA ILE A 17 3.08 -11.26 7.92
C ILE A 17 3.62 -10.11 7.09
N ARG A 18 3.96 -10.36 5.81
CA ARG A 18 4.46 -9.29 4.93
C ARG A 18 3.45 -8.18 4.73
N ARG A 19 2.17 -8.53 4.58
CA ARG A 19 1.08 -7.55 4.45
C ARG A 19 0.98 -6.65 5.68
N ALA A 20 1.07 -7.23 6.89
CA ALA A 20 1.04 -6.46 8.12
C ALA A 20 2.30 -5.60 8.30
N SER A 21 3.48 -6.14 7.98
CA SER A 21 4.75 -5.40 8.05
C SER A 21 4.76 -4.18 7.12
N LEU A 22 4.44 -4.37 5.84
CA LEU A 22 4.40 -3.26 4.88
C LEU A 22 3.29 -2.25 5.19
N PHE A 23 2.14 -2.71 5.68
CA PHE A 23 1.09 -1.80 6.18
C PHE A 23 1.63 -0.90 7.29
N HIS A 24 2.38 -1.45 8.25
CA HIS A 24 2.92 -0.68 9.36
C HIS A 24 4.07 0.24 8.94
N GLU A 25 4.98 -0.24 8.10
CA GLU A 25 6.11 0.55 7.56
C GLU A 25 5.64 1.75 6.72
N GLN A 26 4.44 1.67 6.15
CA GLN A 26 3.82 2.75 5.37
C GLN A 26 2.80 3.58 6.16
N ASP A 27 2.83 3.55 7.49
CA ASP A 27 1.90 4.27 8.37
C ASP A 27 0.40 3.97 8.08
N GLY A 28 0.10 2.79 7.55
CA GLY A 28 -1.23 2.39 7.12
C GLY A 28 -1.73 3.12 5.87
N LEU A 29 -0.87 3.84 5.15
CA LEU A 29 -1.21 4.59 3.94
C LEU A 29 -0.90 3.78 2.67
N CYS A 30 -1.79 3.88 1.69
CA CYS A 30 -1.57 3.25 0.38
C CYS A 30 -0.33 3.84 -0.30
N PHE A 31 0.54 2.99 -0.83
CA PHE A 31 1.74 3.40 -1.57
C PHE A 31 1.46 4.39 -2.71
N TYR A 32 0.30 4.26 -3.38
CA TYR A 32 -0.03 5.09 -4.55
C TYR A 32 -0.87 6.32 -4.21
N CYS A 33 -2.04 6.14 -3.58
CA CYS A 33 -2.97 7.25 -3.33
C CYS A 33 -2.77 7.92 -1.97
N THR A 34 -1.89 7.41 -1.12
CA THR A 34 -1.64 7.87 0.26
C THR A 34 -2.88 7.93 1.16
N SER A 35 -4.00 7.35 0.74
CA SER A 35 -5.21 7.25 1.54
C SER A 35 -5.07 6.15 2.61
N PRO A 36 -5.70 6.31 3.78
CA PRO A 36 -5.71 5.28 4.82
C PRO A 36 -6.31 3.96 4.33
N MET A 37 -5.59 2.87 4.57
CA MET A 37 -6.01 1.52 4.23
C MET A 37 -6.75 0.83 5.38
N LEU A 38 -7.53 -0.18 5.03
CA LEU A 38 -8.24 -1.04 5.98
C LEU A 38 -7.59 -2.43 6.03
N VAL A 39 -7.34 -2.93 7.24
CA VAL A 39 -6.91 -4.30 7.47
C VAL A 39 -8.14 -5.16 7.71
N THR A 40 -8.39 -6.15 6.86
CA THR A 40 -9.41 -7.18 7.11
C THR A 40 -8.80 -8.59 7.14
N ARG A 41 -9.52 -9.49 7.80
CA ARG A 41 -9.16 -10.92 7.92
C ARG A 41 -9.55 -11.75 6.70
N HIS A 42 -10.41 -11.23 5.82
CA HIS A 42 -10.95 -11.98 4.68
C HIS A 42 -10.31 -11.52 3.36
N ARG A 43 -10.68 -12.17 2.24
CA ARG A 43 -10.17 -11.75 0.93
C ARG A 43 -10.57 -10.31 0.62
N PRO A 44 -9.69 -9.53 -0.04
CA PRO A 44 -9.94 -8.13 -0.26
C PRO A 44 -11.17 -7.89 -1.15
N ARG A 45 -12.20 -7.29 -0.55
CA ARG A 45 -13.43 -6.87 -1.24
C ARG A 45 -13.63 -5.37 -1.16
N HIS A 46 -13.10 -4.73 -0.12
CA HIS A 46 -13.29 -3.31 0.08
C HIS A 46 -12.23 -2.50 -0.71
N PRO A 47 -12.59 -1.38 -1.37
CA PRO A 47 -11.65 -0.57 -2.17
C PRO A 47 -10.41 -0.10 -1.39
N ARG A 48 -10.58 0.25 -0.12
CA ARG A 48 -9.49 0.68 0.79
C ARG A 48 -8.71 -0.48 1.42
N GLU A 49 -9.05 -1.72 1.13
CA GLU A 49 -8.43 -2.85 1.81
C GLU A 49 -6.96 -3.04 1.40
N VAL A 50 -6.10 -3.35 2.37
CA VAL A 50 -4.67 -3.57 2.12
C VAL A 50 -4.43 -4.87 1.33
N THR A 51 -3.62 -4.74 0.29
CA THR A 51 -3.13 -5.82 -0.57
C THR A 51 -1.61 -5.79 -0.63
N LEU A 52 -0.98 -6.93 -0.97
CA LEU A 52 0.43 -6.99 -1.33
C LEU A 52 0.56 -6.78 -2.83
N GLU A 53 1.21 -5.68 -3.22
CA GLU A 53 1.35 -5.29 -4.60
C GLU A 53 2.80 -5.38 -5.08
N HIS A 54 3.02 -5.99 -6.25
CA HIS A 54 4.38 -6.17 -6.79
C HIS A 54 4.76 -4.95 -7.64
N LEU A 55 5.90 -4.33 -7.37
CA LEU A 55 6.37 -3.20 -8.19
C LEU A 55 6.76 -3.68 -9.60
N ILE A 56 7.55 -4.74 -9.67
CA ILE A 56 7.92 -5.45 -10.91
C ILE A 56 7.06 -6.71 -11.01
N SER A 57 6.39 -6.89 -12.15
CA SER A 57 5.53 -8.05 -12.37
C SER A 57 6.34 -9.34 -12.48
N PHE A 58 5.68 -10.48 -12.26
CA PHE A 58 6.32 -11.79 -12.47
C PHE A 58 6.80 -12.00 -13.91
N ALA A 59 6.04 -11.49 -14.89
CA ALA A 59 6.40 -11.60 -16.31
C ALA A 59 7.69 -10.84 -16.63
N GLU A 60 7.98 -9.75 -15.89
CA GLU A 60 9.20 -8.95 -16.02
C GLU A 60 10.34 -9.45 -15.10
N GLY A 61 10.19 -10.62 -14.48
CA GLY A 61 11.19 -11.22 -13.59
C GLY A 61 11.11 -10.75 -12.13
N GLY A 62 10.08 -9.99 -11.76
CA GLY A 62 9.81 -9.57 -10.40
C GLY A 62 9.57 -10.75 -9.47
N ARG A 63 10.26 -10.76 -8.33
CA ARG A 63 10.11 -11.79 -7.29
C ARG A 63 9.20 -11.28 -6.18
N ARG A 64 8.58 -12.21 -5.46
CA ARG A 64 7.90 -11.90 -4.19
C ARG A 64 8.90 -11.51 -3.11
N GLY A 65 8.43 -10.74 -2.14
CA GLY A 65 9.17 -10.33 -0.97
C GLY A 65 9.34 -8.81 -0.86
N PHE A 66 9.73 -8.37 0.34
CA PHE A 66 9.86 -6.96 0.73
C PHE A 66 10.54 -6.05 -0.30
N PRO A 67 11.62 -6.44 -1.01
CA PRO A 67 12.28 -5.54 -1.96
C PRO A 67 11.45 -5.17 -3.20
N ASN A 68 10.37 -5.92 -3.48
CA ASN A 68 9.55 -5.75 -4.68
C ASN A 68 8.05 -5.74 -4.34
N GLU A 69 7.69 -5.67 -3.06
CA GLU A 69 6.30 -5.64 -2.61
C GLU A 69 6.05 -4.38 -1.78
N VAL A 70 4.89 -3.77 -1.99
CA VAL A 70 4.37 -2.64 -1.20
C VAL A 70 2.96 -2.94 -0.73
N ALA A 71 2.51 -2.26 0.32
CA ALA A 71 1.12 -2.21 0.71
C ALA A 71 0.36 -1.19 -0.15
N ALA A 72 -0.61 -1.67 -0.92
CA ALA A 72 -1.49 -0.84 -1.73
C ALA A 72 -2.96 -1.15 -1.41
N CYS A 73 -3.83 -0.15 -1.51
CA CYS A 73 -5.26 -0.39 -1.40
C CYS A 73 -5.75 -1.19 -2.63
N ASN A 74 -6.78 -2.00 -2.43
CA ASN A 74 -7.37 -2.83 -3.47
C ASN A 74 -7.80 -2.01 -4.71
N ALA A 75 -8.30 -0.78 -4.53
CA ALA A 75 -8.67 0.10 -5.63
C ALA A 75 -7.46 0.47 -6.51
N CYS A 76 -6.36 0.94 -5.90
CA CYS A 76 -5.15 1.30 -6.64
C CYS A 76 -4.48 0.08 -7.27
N ASN A 77 -4.43 -1.05 -6.56
CA ASN A 77 -3.89 -2.29 -7.09
C ASN A 77 -4.65 -2.71 -8.37
N ASN A 78 -5.98 -2.79 -8.31
CA ASN A 78 -6.77 -3.13 -9.49
C ASN A 78 -6.66 -2.09 -10.61
N ARG A 79 -6.61 -0.79 -10.27
CA ARG A 79 -6.52 0.30 -11.25
C ARG A 79 -5.18 0.33 -11.99
N ARG A 80 -4.07 0.01 -11.32
CA ARG A 80 -2.75 -0.02 -11.94
C ARG A 80 -2.72 -0.99 -13.12
N GLY A 81 -3.28 -2.19 -12.94
CA GLY A 81 -3.26 -3.25 -13.96
C GLY A 81 -1.83 -3.59 -14.38
N THR A 82 -1.53 -3.42 -15.66
CA THR A 82 -0.19 -3.66 -16.24
C THR A 82 0.68 -2.40 -16.34
N THR A 83 0.22 -1.26 -15.83
CA THR A 83 0.98 -0.01 -15.89
C THR A 83 2.27 -0.12 -15.06
N PRO A 84 3.44 0.30 -15.58
CA PRO A 84 4.67 0.34 -14.80
C PRO A 84 4.48 1.12 -13.48
N TRP A 85 5.00 0.58 -12.38
CA TRP A 85 4.69 1.10 -11.04
C TRP A 85 5.04 2.58 -10.89
N LEU A 86 6.19 3.01 -11.45
CA LEU A 86 6.65 4.39 -11.36
C LEU A 86 5.75 5.35 -12.14
N LEU A 87 5.29 4.94 -13.33
CA LEU A 87 4.35 5.73 -14.11
C LEU A 87 3.02 5.88 -13.37
N PHE A 88 2.48 4.79 -12.84
CA PHE A 88 1.24 4.84 -12.06
C PHE A 88 1.39 5.67 -10.78
N PHE A 89 2.52 5.58 -10.10
CA PHE A 89 2.84 6.42 -8.94
C PHE A 89 2.81 7.90 -9.30
N CYS A 90 3.52 8.32 -10.37
CA CYS A 90 3.51 9.71 -10.82
C CYS A 90 2.10 10.20 -11.19
N LEU A 91 1.28 9.37 -11.85
CA LEU A 91 -0.10 9.73 -12.17
C LEU A 91 -0.95 9.97 -10.92
N MET A 92 -0.84 9.09 -9.92
CA MET A 92 -1.58 9.24 -8.67
C MET A 92 -1.11 10.46 -7.85
N GLU A 93 0.18 10.79 -7.92
CA GLU A 93 0.74 12.01 -7.33
C GLU A 93 0.15 13.27 -7.98
N ILE A 94 0.06 13.31 -9.32
CA ILE A 94 -0.56 14.42 -10.05
C ILE A 94 -2.05 14.55 -9.68
N GLU A 95 -2.81 13.45 -9.72
CA GLU A 95 -4.24 13.47 -9.39
C GLU A 95 -4.50 13.99 -7.96
N ARG A 96 -3.63 13.60 -7.02
CA ARG A 96 -3.71 14.06 -5.62
C ARG A 96 -3.42 15.55 -5.49
N ALA A 97 -2.47 16.07 -6.27
CA ALA A 97 -2.17 17.50 -6.28
C ALA A 97 -3.33 18.32 -6.88
N GLU A 98 -4.01 17.81 -7.90
CA GLU A 98 -5.17 18.46 -8.52
C GLU A 98 -6.45 18.37 -7.67
N THR A 99 -6.58 17.33 -6.84
CA THR A 99 -7.72 17.11 -5.95
C THR A 99 -7.28 16.99 -4.49
N PRO A 100 -6.79 18.08 -3.87
CA PRO A 100 -6.33 18.01 -2.50
C PRO A 100 -7.49 17.58 -1.59
N PRO A 101 -7.21 16.74 -0.57
CA PRO A 101 -8.24 16.35 0.37
C PRO A 101 -8.86 17.61 0.95
N ARG A 102 -10.20 17.64 1.00
CA ARG A 102 -10.92 18.75 1.64
C ARG A 102 -10.29 18.95 3.02
N PRO A 103 -9.83 20.16 3.36
CA PRO A 103 -9.21 20.39 4.65
C PRO A 103 -10.16 19.86 5.72
N ALA A 104 -9.62 19.07 6.65
CA ALA A 104 -10.39 18.63 7.80
C ALA A 104 -11.05 19.87 8.38
N LYS A 105 -12.38 19.84 8.54
CA LYS A 105 -13.13 20.99 9.07
C LYS A 105 -12.36 21.49 10.28
N LEU A 106 -11.88 22.74 10.23
CA LEU A 106 -11.25 23.38 11.37
C LEU A 106 -12.28 23.28 12.50
N VAL A 107 -12.07 22.39 13.45
CA VAL A 107 -12.94 22.32 14.62
C VAL A 107 -12.62 23.61 15.38
N PRO A 108 -13.58 24.53 15.56
CA PRO A 108 -13.30 25.74 16.33
C PRO A 108 -12.79 25.29 17.69
N SER A 109 -11.61 25.74 18.10
CA SER A 109 -11.18 25.53 19.47
C SER A 109 -12.22 26.22 20.35
N HIS A 110 -12.91 25.45 21.19
CA HIS A 110 -13.71 26.02 22.27
C HIS A 110 -12.76 26.60 23.32
N ALA A 111 -12.09 27.70 22.98
CA ALA A 111 -11.39 28.55 23.91
C ALA A 111 -12.41 29.53 24.49
N GLY A 112 -13.08 29.10 25.56
CA GLY A 112 -13.99 29.97 26.30
C GLY A 112 -14.80 29.20 27.32
N ALA A 113 -14.31 29.15 28.56
CA ALA A 113 -15.09 29.39 29.78
C ALA A 113 -14.29 28.94 31.01
N THR A 114 -13.52 29.86 31.61
CA THR A 114 -13.38 29.89 33.06
C THR A 114 -13.51 31.34 33.49
N SER A 115 -14.56 31.56 34.30
CA SER A 115 -14.99 32.81 34.93
C SER A 115 -13.98 33.35 35.92
#